data_AF-A0A2S8EYG8-F1
#
_entry.id   AF-A0A2S8EYG8-F1
#
_cell.length_a   1.000
_cell.length_b   1.000
_cell.length_c   1.000
_cell.angle_alpha   90.00
_cell.angle_beta   90.00
_cell.angle_gamma   90.00
#
_symmetry.space_group_name_H-M   'P 1'
#
loop_
_entity.id
_entity.type
_entity.pdbx_description
1 polymer ?
#
loop_
_entity_poly.entity_id
_entity_poly.type
_entity_poly.pdbx_seq_one_letter_code
_entity_poly.pdbx_strand_id
1 'polypeptide(L)'
;MLRIWTLGLLASLTIMNVSRAEDAKEVPTAVTSESRNDKSWWKDRHEQKLAAAKAAEKIDLLMVGDSITHGWEGRGKEVFKEFYGDRNAHNIGYGGDRTEHVLWRFENGELDN
;
A
#
# COMPACT_ATOMS: atom_id res chain seq x y z
N MET A 1 -68.78 43.57 -16.46
CA MET A 1 -67.46 44.17 -16.72
C MET A 1 -66.41 43.18 -16.21
N LEU A 2 -65.76 42.47 -17.13
CA LEU A 2 -64.89 41.32 -16.89
C LEU A 2 -63.45 41.81 -16.71
N ARG A 3 -62.74 41.40 -15.64
CA ARG A 3 -61.27 41.44 -15.58
C ARG A 3 -60.72 40.28 -14.75
N ILE A 4 -60.23 39.29 -15.48
CA ILE A 4 -59.45 38.15 -15.01
C ILE A 4 -58.01 38.64 -14.80
N TRP A 5 -57.41 38.34 -13.66
CA TRP A 5 -55.95 38.34 -13.49
C TRP A 5 -55.55 36.99 -12.90
N THR A 6 -54.95 36.16 -13.76
CA THR A 6 -54.13 35.02 -13.35
C THR A 6 -52.88 35.52 -12.65
N LEU A 7 -52.57 35.01 -11.46
CA LEU A 7 -51.20 34.88 -10.99
C LEU A 7 -51.12 33.64 -10.07
N GLY A 8 -50.45 32.61 -10.59
CA GLY A 8 -50.20 31.38 -9.85
C GLY A 8 -49.12 31.57 -8.79
N LEU A 9 -49.20 30.76 -7.73
CA LEU A 9 -48.05 30.48 -6.87
C LEU A 9 -48.14 29.02 -6.42
N LEU A 10 -47.53 28.13 -7.20
CA LEU A 10 -47.10 26.82 -6.68
C LEU A 10 -45.88 27.09 -5.80
N ALA A 11 -46.05 27.11 -4.48
CA ALA A 11 -44.93 27.03 -3.57
C ALA A 11 -44.52 25.55 -3.47
N SER A 12 -43.51 25.18 -4.26
CA SER A 12 -42.85 23.87 -4.20
C SER A 12 -42.24 23.67 -2.81
N LEU A 13 -42.62 22.60 -2.12
CA LEU A 13 -42.05 22.22 -0.83
C LEU A 13 -40.69 21.55 -1.08
N THR A 14 -39.62 22.32 -1.07
CA THR A 14 -38.27 21.77 -1.14
C THR A 14 -37.91 21.19 0.22
N ILE A 15 -38.05 19.87 0.38
CA ILE A 15 -37.47 19.15 1.51
C ILE A 15 -35.96 19.22 1.33
N MET A 16 -35.28 20.11 2.06
CA MET A 16 -33.83 20.06 2.19
C MET A 16 -33.49 18.82 3.02
N ASN A 17 -33.08 17.75 2.35
CA ASN A 17 -32.34 16.69 3.02
C ASN A 17 -31.00 17.29 3.45
N VAL A 18 -30.94 17.77 4.69
CA VAL A 18 -29.65 18.01 5.37
C VAL A 18 -29.10 16.63 5.67
N SER A 19 -28.36 16.06 4.73
CA SER A 19 -27.46 14.95 5.05
C SER A 19 -26.41 15.51 5.99
N ARG A 20 -26.56 15.21 7.28
CA ARG A 20 -25.51 15.40 8.28
C ARG A 20 -24.34 14.53 7.82
N ALA A 21 -23.34 15.15 7.20
CA ALA A 21 -22.06 14.51 6.98
C ALA A 21 -21.50 14.20 8.36
N GLU A 22 -21.55 12.94 8.76
CA GLU A 22 -20.67 12.46 9.82
C GLU A 22 -19.26 12.65 9.27
N ASP A 23 -18.43 13.43 9.96
CA ASP A 23 -17.02 13.60 9.62
C ASP A 23 -16.40 12.20 9.47
N ALA A 24 -16.23 11.74 8.23
CA ALA A 24 -15.58 10.48 7.96
C ALA A 24 -14.12 10.64 8.41
N LYS A 25 -13.78 10.05 9.54
CA LYS A 25 -12.41 10.05 10.07
C LYS A 25 -11.50 9.48 8.98
N GLU A 26 -10.58 10.30 8.48
CA GLU A 26 -9.68 9.92 7.39
C GLU A 26 -8.93 8.64 7.77
N VAL A 27 -8.93 7.65 6.87
CA VAL A 27 -8.25 6.37 7.11
C VAL A 27 -6.74 6.62 7.03
N PRO A 28 -5.95 6.23 8.04
CA PRO A 28 -4.50 6.40 7.98
C PRO A 28 -3.89 5.71 6.77
N THR A 29 -2.99 6.37 6.04
CA THR A 29 -2.33 5.77 4.88
C THR A 29 -1.60 4.48 5.23
N ALA A 30 -1.11 4.36 6.46
CA ALA A 30 -0.39 3.21 6.97
C ALA A 30 -1.14 1.87 6.84
N VAL A 31 -2.47 1.87 6.68
CA VAL A 31 -3.30 0.66 6.53
C VAL A 31 -3.94 0.52 5.14
N THR A 32 -3.62 1.43 4.22
CA THR A 32 -4.13 1.43 2.84
C THR A 32 -2.97 1.12 1.92
N SER A 33 -3.03 0.05 1.13
CA SER A 33 -1.93 -0.33 0.25
C SER A 33 -1.66 0.76 -0.81
N GLU A 34 -0.38 1.05 -1.04
CA GLU A 34 0.05 2.05 -2.02
C GLU A 34 1.36 1.62 -2.69
N SER A 35 1.44 1.78 -4.01
CA SER A 35 2.65 1.43 -4.77
C SER A 35 3.66 2.57 -4.77
N ARG A 36 4.95 2.24 -4.93
CA ARG A 36 6.01 3.21 -5.31
C ARG A 36 6.52 2.99 -6.73
N ASN A 37 5.63 2.60 -7.63
CA ASN A 37 5.97 2.31 -9.03
C ASN A 37 6.47 3.55 -9.80
N ASP A 38 6.32 4.74 -9.23
CA ASP A 38 6.95 5.97 -9.71
C ASP A 38 8.49 5.96 -9.53
N LYS A 39 9.03 5.05 -8.70
CA LYS A 39 10.47 4.86 -8.48
C LYS A 39 10.94 3.60 -9.21
N SER A 40 11.68 3.78 -10.31
CA SER A 40 12.20 2.65 -11.12
C SER A 40 12.96 1.61 -10.29
N TRP A 41 13.89 2.05 -9.42
CA TRP A 41 14.66 1.13 -8.58
C TRP A 41 13.79 0.25 -7.67
N TRP A 42 12.65 0.78 -7.20
CA TRP A 42 11.75 0.07 -6.31
C TRP A 42 11.00 -1.01 -7.07
N LYS A 43 10.50 -0.66 -8.27
CA LYS A 43 9.86 -1.58 -9.20
C LYS A 43 10.82 -2.69 -9.64
N ASP A 44 12.02 -2.33 -10.08
CA ASP A 44 13.03 -3.29 -10.56
C ASP A 44 13.42 -4.27 -9.43
N ARG A 45 13.55 -3.77 -8.20
CA ARG A 45 13.82 -4.63 -7.04
C ARG A 45 12.65 -5.56 -6.73
N HIS A 46 11.40 -5.09 -6.81
CA HIS A 46 10.21 -5.95 -6.66
C HIS A 46 10.23 -7.11 -7.64
N GLU A 47 10.44 -6.83 -8.93
CA GLU A 47 10.57 -7.87 -9.95
C GLU A 47 11.74 -8.83 -9.68
N GLN A 48 12.89 -8.30 -9.24
CA GLN A 48 14.05 -9.10 -8.84
C GLN A 48 13.74 -10.05 -7.67
N LYS A 49 12.99 -9.58 -6.65
CA LYS A 49 12.65 -10.38 -5.48
C LYS A 49 11.62 -11.46 -5.81
N LEU A 50 10.60 -11.14 -6.60
CA LEU A 50 9.66 -12.13 -7.13
C LEU A 50 10.39 -13.23 -7.93
N ALA A 51 11.33 -12.86 -8.79
CA ALA A 51 12.12 -13.82 -9.55
C ALA A 51 13.00 -14.68 -8.63
N ALA A 52 13.65 -14.08 -7.63
CA ALA A 52 14.48 -14.79 -6.67
C ALA A 52 13.67 -15.74 -5.76
N ALA A 53 12.44 -15.38 -5.39
CA ALA A 53 11.53 -16.26 -4.65
C ALA A 53 11.15 -17.48 -5.50
N LYS A 54 10.71 -17.26 -6.75
CA LYS A 54 10.38 -18.35 -7.69
C LYS A 54 11.53 -19.28 -8.01
N ALA A 55 12.77 -18.77 -8.00
CA ALA A 55 13.97 -19.55 -8.25
C ALA A 55 14.52 -20.26 -7.00
N ALA A 56 14.06 -19.90 -5.80
CA ALA A 56 14.51 -20.51 -4.57
C ALA A 56 13.87 -21.91 -4.42
N GLU A 57 14.70 -22.91 -4.15
CA GLU A 57 14.21 -24.25 -3.79
C GLU A 57 13.46 -24.22 -2.45
N LYS A 58 13.90 -23.35 -1.54
CA LYS A 58 13.36 -23.24 -0.18
C LYS A 58 13.63 -21.84 0.39
N ILE A 59 12.67 -21.33 1.17
CA ILE A 59 12.82 -20.12 1.98
C ILE A 59 12.45 -20.48 3.42
N ASP A 60 13.42 -20.48 4.34
CA ASP A 60 13.18 -20.76 5.77
C ASP A 60 13.08 -19.48 6.62
N LEU A 61 13.56 -18.36 6.09
CA LEU A 61 13.52 -17.06 6.75
C LEU A 61 13.16 -15.95 5.75
N LEU A 62 12.01 -15.32 5.95
CA LEU A 62 11.60 -14.13 5.20
C LEU A 62 11.86 -12.87 6.03
N MET A 63 12.66 -11.94 5.47
CA MET A 63 12.94 -10.65 6.08
C MET A 63 12.14 -9.56 5.37
N VAL A 64 11.32 -8.82 6.11
CA VAL A 64 10.46 -7.74 5.57
C VAL A 64 10.81 -6.42 6.24
N GLY A 65 10.80 -5.32 5.47
CA GLY A 65 10.85 -3.99 6.06
C GLY A 65 11.42 -2.94 5.13
N ASP A 66 12.04 -1.94 5.74
CA ASP A 66 12.51 -0.73 5.08
C ASP A 66 14.04 -0.76 4.81
N SER A 67 14.69 0.41 4.89
CA SER A 67 16.13 0.56 4.74
C SER A 67 16.96 -0.21 5.76
N ILE A 68 16.45 -0.47 6.98
CA ILE A 68 17.15 -1.28 7.99
C ILE A 68 17.24 -2.72 7.50
N THR A 69 16.11 -3.29 7.05
CA THR A 69 16.06 -4.65 6.52
C THR A 69 16.86 -4.78 5.23
N HIS A 70 16.70 -3.82 4.30
CA HIS A 70 17.47 -3.78 3.06
C HIS A 70 18.99 -3.73 3.33
N GLY A 71 19.41 -3.00 4.37
CA GLY A 71 20.81 -2.81 4.74
C GLY A 71 21.59 -4.08 5.07
N TRP A 72 20.90 -5.18 5.39
CA TRP A 72 21.52 -6.50 5.60
C TRP A 72 22.19 -7.06 4.34
N GLU A 73 21.82 -6.60 3.14
CA GLU A 73 22.49 -7.00 1.90
C GLU A 73 23.80 -6.24 1.65
N GLY A 74 24.00 -5.12 2.37
CA GLY A 74 25.18 -4.26 2.26
C GLY A 74 26.07 -4.34 3.50
N ARG A 75 26.07 -3.28 4.31
CA ARG A 75 26.96 -3.14 5.48
C ARG A 75 26.80 -4.26 6.51
N GLY A 76 25.60 -4.82 6.63
CA GLY A 76 25.31 -5.91 7.57
C GLY A 76 25.62 -7.31 7.05
N LYS A 77 26.08 -7.47 5.81
CA LYS A 77 26.12 -8.76 5.11
C LYS A 77 26.96 -9.82 5.83
N GLU A 78 28.12 -9.47 6.35
CA GLU A 78 29.00 -10.45 7.01
C GLU A 78 28.39 -10.94 8.33
N VAL A 79 27.81 -10.03 9.13
CA VAL A 79 27.08 -10.39 10.35
C VAL A 79 25.84 -11.21 10.02
N PHE A 80 25.10 -10.83 8.97
CA PHE A 80 23.93 -11.60 8.55
C PHE A 80 24.33 -13.02 8.13
N LYS A 81 25.42 -13.17 7.38
CA LYS A 81 25.93 -14.47 6.96
C LYS A 81 26.34 -15.33 8.18
N GLU A 82 27.03 -14.74 9.16
CA GLU A 82 27.45 -15.45 10.38
C GLU A 82 26.26 -16.00 11.17
N PHE A 83 25.20 -15.21 11.34
CA PHE A 83 24.09 -15.59 12.24
C PHE A 83 22.88 -16.19 11.54
N TYR A 84 22.68 -15.93 10.25
CA TYR A 84 21.47 -16.26 9.48
C TYR A 84 21.76 -16.94 8.13
N GLY A 85 23.02 -17.10 7.73
CA GLY A 85 23.40 -17.63 6.41
C GLY A 85 22.84 -19.01 6.10
N ASP A 86 22.70 -19.86 7.12
CA ASP A 86 22.21 -21.24 6.97
C ASP A 86 20.68 -21.37 6.97
N ARG A 87 19.95 -20.24 6.99
CA ARG A 87 18.48 -20.20 7.09
C ARG A 87 17.76 -19.95 5.76
N ASN A 88 18.41 -20.21 4.61
CA ASN A 88 17.82 -19.99 3.28
C ASN A 88 17.04 -18.66 3.20
N ALA A 89 17.68 -17.58 3.63
CA ALA A 89 16.98 -16.34 3.92
C ALA A 89 16.63 -15.57 2.63
N HIS A 90 15.41 -15.05 2.56
CA HIS A 90 14.95 -14.18 1.50
C HIS A 90 14.65 -12.78 2.06
N ASN A 91 15.37 -11.77 1.57
CA ASN A 91 15.25 -10.39 2.05
C ASN A 91 14.44 -9.53 1.08
N ILE A 92 13.25 -9.11 1.51
CA ILE A 92 12.35 -8.18 0.81
C ILE A 92 12.28 -6.83 1.53
N GLY A 93 13.43 -6.33 1.98
CA GLY A 93 13.61 -4.97 2.49
C GLY A 93 13.79 -3.95 1.37
N TYR A 94 13.15 -2.78 1.49
CA TYR A 94 13.17 -1.71 0.48
C TYR A 94 13.45 -0.35 1.13
N GLY A 95 14.40 0.40 0.59
CA GLY A 95 14.77 1.71 1.14
C GLY A 95 13.61 2.72 1.12
N GLY A 96 13.22 3.22 2.29
CA GLY A 96 12.15 4.22 2.41
C GLY A 96 10.74 3.67 2.26
N ASP A 97 10.57 2.35 2.34
CA ASP A 97 9.24 1.77 2.50
C ASP A 97 8.59 2.23 3.80
N ARG A 98 7.26 2.23 3.75
CA ARG A 98 6.33 2.45 4.84
C ARG A 98 5.35 1.28 4.81
N THR A 99 4.42 1.20 5.75
CA THR A 99 3.53 0.05 5.85
C THR A 99 2.65 -0.10 4.61
N GLU A 100 2.14 0.97 4.02
CA GLU A 100 1.36 0.95 2.77
C GLU A 100 2.10 0.28 1.59
N HIS A 101 3.41 0.48 1.52
CA HIS A 101 4.24 -0.07 0.46
C HIS A 101 4.51 -1.56 0.66
N VAL A 102 4.71 -1.98 1.92
CA VAL A 102 4.80 -3.40 2.31
C VAL A 102 3.50 -4.11 1.98
N LEU A 103 2.35 -3.52 2.35
CA LEU A 103 1.02 -4.06 2.06
C LEU A 103 0.83 -4.27 0.56
N TRP A 104 1.17 -3.26 -0.26
CA TRP A 104 1.10 -3.40 -1.71
C TRP A 104 1.96 -4.56 -2.21
N ARG A 105 3.20 -4.71 -1.75
CA ARG A 105 4.09 -5.80 -2.19
C ARG A 105 3.55 -7.18 -1.83
N PHE A 106 2.92 -7.31 -0.67
CA PHE A 106 2.25 -8.55 -0.26
C PHE A 106 1.07 -8.88 -1.18
N GLU A 107 0.24 -7.90 -1.50
CA GLU A 107 -0.88 -8.04 -2.45
C GLU A 107 -0.41 -8.32 -3.88
N ASN A 108 0.87 -8.06 -4.19
CA ASN A 108 1.48 -8.23 -5.51
C ASN A 108 2.54 -9.35 -5.52
N GLY A 109 2.36 -10.35 -4.67
CA GLY A 109 2.99 -11.66 -4.83
C GLY A 109 4.29 -11.89 -4.08
N GLU A 110 4.77 -10.95 -3.26
CA GLU A 110 5.96 -11.19 -2.41
C GLU A 110 5.72 -12.21 -1.28
N LEU A 111 4.47 -12.69 -1.10
CA LEU A 111 4.11 -13.76 -0.17
C LEU A 111 3.58 -15.04 -0.86
N ASP A 112 3.47 -15.08 -2.19
CA ASP A 112 2.77 -16.16 -2.93
C ASP A 112 3.61 -17.45 -3.11
N ASN A 113 4.58 -17.69 -2.22
CA ASN A 113 5.62 -18.71 -2.40
C ASN A 113 5.17 -20.13 -2.03
#